data_AF-A0A7C8FWU5-F1
#
_entry.id   AF-A0A7C8FWU5-F1
#
_cell.length_a   1.000
_cell.length_b   1.000
_cell.length_c   1.000
_cell.angle_alpha   90.00
_cell.angle_beta   90.00
_cell.angle_gamma   90.00
#
_symmetry.space_group_name_H-M   'P 1'
#
loop_
_entity.id
_entity.type
_entity.pdbx_description
1 polymer ?
#
loop_
_entity_poly.entity_id
_entity_poly.type
_entity_poly.pdbx_seq_one_letter_code
_entity_poly.pdbx_strand_id
1 'polypeptide(L)'
;MSELKRGDYVEFVGPFGDAEFGRVASVADNGRAFVCFSTGCTAAACDPAHLRKVEPRAWMEQLGFGYHRFDDECPDYYPGCCAAYCPEKGGAR
;
A
#
# COMPACT_ATOMS: atom_id res chain seq x y z
N MET A 1 -4.82 -9.15 17.64
CA MET A 1 -4.19 -8.68 16.40
C MET A 1 -4.01 -7.19 16.53
N SER A 2 -2.83 -6.64 16.28
CA SER A 2 -2.60 -5.19 16.38
C SER A 2 -3.50 -4.48 15.37
N GLU A 3 -4.34 -3.56 15.82
CA GLU A 3 -5.15 -2.70 14.94
C GLU A 3 -4.20 -1.92 14.02
N LEU A 4 -4.31 -2.16 12.72
CA LEU A 4 -3.64 -1.37 11.69
C LEU A 4 -4.33 0.00 11.62
N LYS A 5 -3.55 1.06 11.47
CA LYS A 5 -4.06 2.42 11.25
C LYS A 5 -3.32 3.13 10.14
N ARG A 6 -3.94 4.17 9.57
CA ARG A 6 -3.30 5.05 8.59
C ARG A 6 -1.92 5.51 9.10
N GLY A 7 -0.92 5.38 8.23
CA GLY A 7 0.47 5.75 8.48
C GLY A 7 1.33 4.66 9.09
N ASP A 8 0.77 3.53 9.55
CA ASP A 8 1.55 2.40 10.03
C ASP A 8 2.40 1.79 8.90
N TYR A 9 3.64 1.42 9.23
CA TYR A 9 4.50 0.64 8.34
C TYR A 9 4.15 -0.83 8.47
N VAL A 10 4.05 -1.49 7.33
CA VAL A 10 3.67 -2.90 7.23
C VAL A 10 4.58 -3.64 6.27
N GLU A 11 4.80 -4.91 6.57
CA GLU A 11 5.35 -5.89 5.66
C GLU A 11 4.19 -6.78 5.20
N PHE A 12 3.93 -6.78 3.89
CA PHE A 12 3.02 -7.72 3.26
C PHE A 12 3.78 -9.00 2.96
N VAL A 13 3.29 -10.12 3.49
CA VAL A 13 3.82 -11.45 3.23
C VAL A 13 2.86 -12.17 2.30
N GLY A 14 3.24 -12.23 1.03
CA GLY A 14 2.48 -12.92 0.00
C GLY A 14 2.42 -14.43 0.22
N PRO A 15 1.49 -15.13 -0.44
CA PRO A 15 1.33 -16.59 -0.31
C PRO A 15 2.57 -17.38 -0.79
N PHE A 16 3.44 -16.77 -1.58
CA PHE A 16 4.69 -17.36 -2.08
C PHE A 16 5.93 -16.95 -1.24
N GLY A 17 5.73 -16.20 -0.15
CA GLY A 17 6.82 -15.76 0.74
C GLY A 17 7.51 -14.46 0.30
N ASP A 18 7.06 -13.83 -0.78
CA ASP A 18 7.53 -12.51 -1.17
C ASP A 18 7.11 -11.48 -0.11
N ALA A 19 8.09 -10.74 0.40
CA ALA A 19 7.90 -9.69 1.39
C ALA A 19 8.01 -8.32 0.72
N GLU A 20 6.93 -7.54 0.77
CA GLU A 20 6.91 -6.17 0.27
C GLU A 20 6.58 -5.19 1.40
N PHE A 21 7.35 -4.13 1.52
CA PHE A 21 7.14 -3.11 2.54
C PHE A 21 6.22 -2.02 2.01
N GLY A 22 5.32 -1.56 2.86
CA GLY A 22 4.40 -0.50 2.53
C GLY A 22 3.93 0.29 3.74
N ARG A 23 3.13 1.31 3.46
CA ARG A 23 2.53 2.19 4.45
C ARG A 23 1.01 2.16 4.30
N VAL A 24 0.30 1.97 5.40
CA VAL A 24 -1.17 1.94 5.40
C VAL A 24 -1.71 3.32 5.03
N ALA A 25 -2.48 3.40 3.94
CA ALA A 25 -3.15 4.61 3.50
C ALA A 25 -4.51 4.77 4.19
N SER A 26 -5.29 3.69 4.24
CA SER A 26 -6.62 3.67 4.87
C SER A 26 -6.96 2.26 5.37
N VAL A 27 -7.94 2.16 6.25
CA VAL A 27 -8.51 0.89 6.72
C VAL A 27 -10.03 1.00 6.58
N ALA A 28 -10.62 0.07 5.84
CA ALA A 28 -12.07 0.04 5.62
C ALA A 28 -12.80 -0.60 6.81
N ASP A 29 -14.09 -0.28 6.94
CA ASP A 29 -14.95 -0.80 8.02
C ASP A 29 -15.08 -2.34 8.02
N ASN A 30 -14.82 -2.98 6.88
CA ASN A 30 -14.77 -4.44 6.75
C ASN A 30 -13.45 -5.06 7.22
N GLY A 31 -12.55 -4.26 7.78
CA GLY A 31 -11.23 -4.67 8.27
C GLY A 31 -10.14 -4.74 7.20
N ARG A 32 -10.43 -4.54 5.91
CA ARG A 32 -9.37 -4.51 4.88
C ARG A 32 -8.49 -3.28 5.03
N ALA A 33 -7.19 -3.46 4.88
CA ALA A 33 -6.22 -2.37 4.88
C ALA A 33 -5.80 -2.04 3.45
N PHE A 34 -5.76 -0.77 3.11
CA PHE A 34 -5.21 -0.28 1.86
C PHE A 34 -3.77 0.16 2.10
N VAL A 35 -2.83 -0.46 1.40
CA VAL A 35 -1.39 -0.30 1.63
C VAL A 35 -0.71 0.25 0.39
N CYS A 36 0.09 1.28 0.58
CA CYS A 36 0.94 1.84 -0.46
C CYS A 36 2.33 1.25 -0.33
N PHE A 37 2.70 0.47 -1.33
CA PHE A 37 4.00 -0.17 -1.39
C PHE A 37 5.05 0.77 -1.98
N SER A 38 6.32 0.37 -1.89
CA SER A 38 7.42 1.09 -2.54
C SER A 38 7.34 1.01 -4.06
N THR A 39 6.58 0.04 -4.57
CA THR A 39 6.26 -0.12 -5.98
C THR A 39 4.76 0.02 -6.20
N GLY A 40 4.39 0.57 -7.36
CA GLY A 40 3.00 0.76 -7.75
C GLY A 40 2.46 2.16 -7.47
N CYS A 41 1.39 2.47 -8.19
CA CYS A 41 0.86 3.82 -8.28
C CYS A 41 -0.31 4.10 -7.32
N THR A 42 -0.75 3.15 -6.51
CA THR A 42 -2.02 3.25 -5.78
C THR A 42 -2.01 2.33 -4.57
N ALA A 43 -2.82 2.65 -3.56
CA ALA A 43 -2.98 1.75 -2.42
C ALA A 43 -3.62 0.42 -2.86
N ALA A 44 -2.98 -0.70 -2.58
CA ALA A 44 -3.55 -2.02 -2.84
C ALA A 44 -4.40 -2.48 -1.65
N ALA A 45 -5.56 -3.06 -1.92
CA ALA A 45 -6.37 -3.70 -0.89
C ALA A 45 -5.70 -5.00 -0.43
N CYS A 46 -5.32 -5.05 0.84
CA CYS A 46 -4.66 -6.18 1.47
C CYS A 46 -5.53 -6.77 2.57
N ASP A 47 -5.50 -8.10 2.69
CA ASP A 47 -6.07 -8.79 3.84
C ASP A 47 -5.13 -8.60 5.05
N PRO A 48 -5.63 -8.15 6.21
CA PRO A 48 -4.82 -7.98 7.42
C PRO A 48 -4.06 -9.23 7.86
N ALA A 49 -4.55 -10.43 7.53
CA ALA A 49 -3.87 -11.68 7.85
C ALA A 49 -2.51 -11.81 7.16
N HIS A 50 -2.32 -11.14 6.03
CA HIS A 50 -1.07 -11.09 5.27
C HIS A 50 -0.20 -9.87 5.62
N LEU A 51 -0.64 -9.04 6.56
CA LEU A 51 0.08 -7.83 6.96
C LEU A 51 0.70 -8.00 8.34
N ARG A 52 1.98 -7.67 8.43
CA ARG A 52 2.69 -7.56 9.69
C ARG A 52 3.07 -6.11 9.92
N LYS A 53 2.61 -5.55 11.04
CA LYS A 53 3.07 -4.23 11.48
C LYS A 53 4.57 -4.31 11.78
N VAL A 54 5.33 -3.36 11.26
CA VAL A 54 6.78 -3.26 11.47
C VAL A 54 7.15 -1.88 11.99
N GLU A 55 8.25 -1.80 12.72
CA GLU A 55 8.85 -0.51 13.04
C GLU A 55 9.54 0.06 11.79
N PRO A 56 9.36 1.36 11.49
CA PRO A 56 10.04 1.98 10.37
C PRO A 56 11.55 1.88 10.52
N ARG A 57 12.21 1.45 9.44
CA ARG A 57 13.66 1.56 9.32
C ARG A 57 14.01 2.90 8.68
N ALA A 58 15.19 3.43 8.94
CA ALA A 58 15.62 4.73 8.40
C ALA A 58 15.50 4.84 6.87
N TRP A 59 15.65 3.73 6.13
CA TRP A 59 15.45 3.72 4.68
C TRP A 59 13.98 3.83 4.26
N MET A 60 13.04 3.35 5.08
CA MET A 60 11.60 3.41 4.80
C MET A 60 11.11 4.85 4.82
N GLU A 61 11.66 5.66 5.73
CA GLU A 61 11.34 7.09 5.80
C GLU A 61 11.92 7.87 4.61
N GLN A 62 12.98 7.34 3.97
CA GLN A 62 13.59 7.91 2.77
C GLN A 62 12.96 7.38 1.48
N LEU A 63 12.25 6.26 1.54
CA LEU A 63 11.53 5.66 0.43
C LEU A 63 10.13 6.27 0.37
N GLY A 64 9.84 6.98 -0.73
CA GLY A 64 8.48 7.45 -1.01
C GLY A 64 7.57 6.25 -1.24
N PHE A 65 6.73 5.91 -0.26
CA PHE A 65 5.64 4.94 -0.41
C PHE A 65 4.41 5.66 -0.98
N GLY A 66 4.06 5.41 -2.25
CA GLY A 66 2.87 6.02 -2.86
C GLY A 66 2.94 6.27 -4.37
N TYR A 67 1.81 6.77 -4.93
CA TYR A 67 1.72 7.26 -6.30
C TYR A 67 2.66 8.44 -6.48
N HIS A 68 3.56 8.37 -7.46
CA HIS A 68 4.70 9.29 -7.62
C HIS A 68 5.45 9.51 -6.30
N ARG A 69 6.74 9.16 -6.26
CA ARG A 69 7.64 9.33 -5.09
C ARG A 69 7.68 10.74 -4.43
N PHE A 70 6.95 11.70 -4.98
CA PHE A 70 6.86 13.10 -4.59
C PHE A 70 5.47 13.53 -4.07
N ASP A 71 4.42 12.70 -4.17
CA ASP A 71 3.11 13.06 -3.64
C ASP A 71 3.03 12.77 -2.14
N ASP A 72 2.40 13.70 -1.39
CA ASP A 72 2.24 13.62 0.06
C ASP A 72 1.30 12.48 0.50
N GLU A 73 0.44 12.01 -0.41
CA GLU A 73 -0.41 10.87 -0.17
C GLU A 73 -0.58 9.98 -1.39
N CYS A 74 -0.74 8.70 -1.11
CA CYS A 74 -1.06 7.69 -2.08
C CYS A 74 -2.60 7.54 -2.11
N PRO A 75 -3.25 7.82 -3.25
CA PRO A 75 -4.70 7.73 -3.33
C PRO A 75 -5.16 6.28 -3.14
N ASP A 76 -6.32 6.12 -2.49
CA ASP A 76 -7.03 4.84 -2.47
C ASP A 76 -7.30 4.40 -3.92
N TYR A 77 -7.21 3.10 -4.18
CA TYR A 77 -7.44 2.58 -5.52
C TYR A 77 -8.88 2.86 -5.99
N TYR A 78 -9.02 3.76 -6.95
CA TYR A 78 -10.26 4.07 -7.64
C TYR A 78 -10.12 3.78 -9.14
N PRO A 79 -10.84 2.79 -9.71
CA PRO A 79 -10.64 2.34 -11.09
C PRO A 79 -10.65 3.46 -12.14
N GLY A 80 -11.53 4.45 -12.00
CA GLY A 80 -11.66 5.56 -12.96
C GLY A 80 -10.53 6.60 -12.89
N CYS A 81 -9.83 6.71 -11.77
CA CYS A 81 -8.70 7.62 -11.58
C CYS A 81 -7.40 6.85 -11.86
N CYS A 82 -7.28 5.65 -11.30
CA CYS A 82 -6.08 4.82 -11.37
C CYS A 82 -5.78 4.30 -12.78
N ALA A 83 -6.78 4.07 -13.64
CA ALA A 83 -6.53 3.62 -15.02
C ALA A 83 -5.84 4.66 -15.90
N ALA A 84 -6.06 5.97 -15.64
CA ALA A 84 -5.40 7.05 -16.38
C ALA A 84 -3.92 7.21 -15.98
N TYR A 85 -3.56 6.76 -14.78
CA TYR A 85 -2.29 7.07 -14.13
C TYR A 85 -1.41 5.84 -13.86
N CYS A 86 -1.97 4.63 -14.01
CA CYS A 86 -1.27 3.36 -13.85
C CYS A 86 -1.74 2.36 -14.92
N PRO A 87 -1.15 2.40 -16.14
CA PRO A 87 -1.55 1.52 -17.24
C PRO A 87 -1.47 0.03 -16.87
N GLU A 88 -0.48 -0.33 -16.04
CA GLU A 88 -0.22 -1.69 -15.57
C GLU A 88 -1.31 -2.25 -14.65
N LYS A 89 -2.06 -1.40 -13.94
CA LYS A 89 -3.19 -1.78 -13.07
C LYS A 89 -4.55 -1.46 -13.69
N GLY A 90 -4.59 -0.51 -14.62
CA GLY A 90 -5.79 0.03 -15.27
C GLY A 90 -6.36 -0.80 -16.42
N GLY A 91 -5.66 -1.84 -16.87
CA GLY A 91 -6.13 -2.67 -17.97
C GLY A 91 -6.37 -1.84 -19.24
N ALA A 92 -5.39 -1.04 -19.66
CA ALA A 92 -5.36 -0.60 -21.05
C ALA A 92 -4.84 -1.77 -21.90
N ARG A 93 -5.76 -2.42 -22.63
CA ARG A 93 -5.42 -3.27 -23.77
C ARG A 93 -4.77 -2.45 -24.87
#